data_AF-A0A3N9NUN4-F1
#
_entry.id   AF-A0A3N9NUN4-F1
#
_cell.length_a   1.000
_cell.length_b   1.000
_cell.length_c   1.000
_cell.angle_alpha   90.00
_cell.angle_beta   90.00
_cell.angle_gamma   90.00
#
_symmetry.space_group_name_H-M   'P 1'
#
loop_
_entity.id
_entity.type
_entity.pdbx_description
1 polymer ?
#
loop_
_entity_poly.entity_id
_entity_poly.type
_entity_poly.pdbx_seq_one_letter_code
_entity_poly.pdbx_strand_id
1 'polypeptide(L)'
;MKMSILKYKNFGGDFMRKSVLLLLLVSVIFFVYQCGGPKKLTQEEYEQLSPQEQVVYLEKYTEKNPTDIEAQKKLYRSYLEMDMQQKAISVMEKILKQDPYQPEVQFEYGELLMKRGEEMPAFRAFRDALKSPGGTAYSSRISQYLGGKYTVQQITSGQEDEAFPVFSPDGSKIIYQTNEKGNWDIAEIDLNSRTTRLLLDTPSDEELPCMSPDGKKIVYTSNADDRRPIDDKFKVREIYVKNLENGIVDNLTESVADDWLPRFSHEGEYVVFVSERSDLRSVPYTEKHSDIFRMDDDGDFHVQLTHQDANDGGACFNPDDDLIFYHSNKNGSYDIFMMKSDGSLPMTVYGNPESNEVNPFVSPDSRYITFFSDLGGSYDIYRVKIDGGELERLTMSAAQNTNPVYSPDGQFIAYHSDQNGNYDIFMLNLQSTSEPTAQELIRRLDALVGQ
;
A
#
# COMPACT_ATOMS: atom_id res chain seq x y z
N MET A 1 46.22 32.35 34.99
CA MET A 1 47.33 31.54 35.54
C MET A 1 47.73 32.10 36.91
N LYS A 2 47.24 31.52 38.02
CA LYS A 2 47.97 31.28 39.29
C LYS A 2 47.03 30.86 40.44
N MET A 3 47.31 29.64 40.89
CA MET A 3 47.24 29.03 42.22
C MET A 3 46.47 29.72 43.36
N SER A 4 45.65 28.90 44.04
CA SER A 4 45.37 28.98 45.48
C SER A 4 45.76 27.65 46.13
N ILE A 5 46.20 27.72 47.39
CA ILE A 5 47.00 26.75 48.13
C ILE A 5 46.20 26.17 49.32
N LEU A 6 46.71 25.08 49.91
CA LEU A 6 46.50 24.52 51.27
C LEU A 6 45.28 23.57 51.43
N LYS A 7 45.32 22.41 52.13
CA LYS A 7 46.34 21.81 53.01
C LYS A 7 45.98 20.33 53.29
N TYR A 8 47.01 19.50 53.46
CA TYR A 8 46.97 18.13 54.00
C TYR A 8 46.73 18.08 55.52
N LYS A 9 46.07 17.03 56.02
CA LYS A 9 46.42 16.37 57.29
C LYS A 9 46.00 14.89 57.28
N ASN A 10 46.83 14.10 57.97
CA ASN A 10 47.11 12.68 57.82
C ASN A 10 46.18 11.70 58.57
N PHE A 11 46.06 10.51 57.98
CA PHE A 11 46.11 9.13 58.51
C PHE A 11 45.69 8.80 59.95
N GLY A 12 44.88 7.73 60.06
CA GLY A 12 44.81 6.91 61.26
C GLY A 12 43.83 5.73 61.18
N GLY A 13 44.27 4.60 60.61
CA GLY A 13 43.86 3.24 60.97
C GLY A 13 42.47 2.74 60.53
N ASP A 14 42.41 1.85 59.53
CA ASP A 14 41.86 0.48 59.67
C ASP A 14 42.03 -0.33 58.36
N PHE A 15 43.26 -0.47 57.88
CA PHE A 15 43.56 -1.14 56.60
C PHE A 15 44.31 -2.44 56.80
N MET A 16 43.81 -3.37 57.62
CA MET A 16 44.31 -4.75 57.68
C MET A 16 43.24 -5.73 58.15
N ARG A 17 42.08 -5.81 57.46
CA ARG A 17 41.15 -6.95 57.63
C ARG A 17 40.11 -7.14 56.52
N LYS A 18 40.43 -6.87 55.25
CA LYS A 18 39.53 -7.22 54.11
C LYS A 18 40.23 -7.68 52.83
N SER A 19 41.45 -8.23 52.92
CA SER A 19 42.20 -8.68 51.73
C SER A 19 42.33 -10.20 51.58
N VAL A 20 41.52 -11.00 52.28
CA VAL A 20 41.64 -12.48 52.24
C VAL A 20 40.31 -13.20 51.97
N LEU A 21 39.22 -12.49 51.67
CA LEU A 21 37.91 -13.12 51.38
C LEU A 21 37.31 -12.76 50.01
N LEU A 22 38.12 -12.26 49.06
CA LEU A 22 37.69 -11.91 47.71
C LEU A 22 38.40 -12.75 46.63
N LEU A 23 38.73 -14.00 46.96
CA LEU A 23 39.50 -14.91 46.08
C LEU A 23 38.87 -16.30 45.92
N LEU A 24 37.59 -16.49 46.30
CA LEU A 24 36.93 -17.80 46.26
C LEU A 24 35.56 -17.85 45.56
N LEU A 25 35.18 -16.82 44.80
CA LEU A 25 33.90 -16.80 44.07
C LEU A 25 34.01 -16.35 42.60
N VAL A 26 35.21 -16.45 42.02
CA VAL A 26 35.44 -16.27 40.56
C VAL A 26 35.97 -17.57 39.91
N SER A 27 35.93 -18.71 40.62
CA SER A 27 36.54 -19.96 40.14
C SER A 27 35.54 -21.05 39.71
N VAL A 28 34.39 -20.67 39.13
CA VAL A 28 33.61 -21.58 38.31
C VAL A 28 33.33 -20.85 37.00
N ILE A 29 33.74 -21.46 35.89
CA ILE A 29 33.67 -20.97 34.50
C ILE A 29 34.79 -19.98 34.07
N PHE A 30 36.06 -20.31 34.32
CA PHE A 30 37.15 -19.78 33.47
C PHE A 30 38.34 -20.76 33.40
N PHE A 31 38.11 -22.03 33.05
CA PHE A 31 39.21 -22.92 32.66
C PHE A 31 38.74 -24.14 31.84
N VAL A 32 38.65 -23.97 30.52
CA VAL A 32 39.13 -24.98 29.55
C VAL A 32 39.70 -24.24 28.33
N TYR A 33 41.01 -23.96 28.37
CA TYR A 33 41.79 -23.65 27.17
C TYR A 33 43.00 -24.59 27.14
N GLN A 34 42.83 -25.71 26.43
CA GLN A 34 43.91 -26.53 25.89
C GLN A 34 43.39 -27.17 24.60
N CYS A 35 43.92 -26.74 23.46
CA CYS A 35 43.93 -27.36 22.10
C CYS A 35 42.73 -28.15 21.54
N GLY A 36 41.59 -28.23 22.22
CA GLY A 36 40.28 -28.61 21.69
C GLY A 36 39.36 -27.40 21.82
N GLY A 37 38.37 -27.26 20.94
CA GLY A 37 37.38 -26.17 21.02
C GLY A 37 36.61 -26.11 22.35
N PRO A 38 35.77 -25.08 22.55
CA PRO A 38 34.83 -25.12 23.65
C PRO A 38 34.02 -26.42 23.53
N LYS A 39 34.04 -27.24 24.58
CA LYS A 39 33.25 -28.46 24.67
C LYS A 39 31.78 -28.08 24.46
N LYS A 40 31.02 -28.89 23.70
CA LYS A 40 29.57 -28.72 23.61
C LYS A 40 28.99 -28.78 25.02
N LEU A 41 28.48 -27.66 25.51
CA LEU A 41 27.80 -27.59 26.80
C LEU A 41 26.57 -28.50 26.79
N THR A 42 26.29 -29.11 27.93
CA THR A 42 24.98 -29.71 28.18
C THR A 42 23.91 -28.63 28.21
N GLN A 43 22.64 -29.03 28.06
CA GLN A 43 21.54 -28.08 28.08
C GLN A 43 21.45 -27.35 29.42
N GLU A 44 21.66 -28.05 30.55
CA GLU A 44 21.69 -27.44 31.89
C GLU A 44 22.84 -26.43 32.05
N GLU A 45 24.04 -26.73 31.54
CA GLU A 45 25.18 -25.79 31.61
C GLU A 45 24.94 -24.55 30.75
N TYR A 46 24.28 -24.69 29.61
CA TYR A 46 23.95 -23.57 28.72
C TYR A 46 22.84 -22.67 29.31
N GLU A 47 21.82 -23.27 29.92
CA GLU A 47 20.71 -22.53 30.55
C GLU A 47 21.12 -21.75 31.80
N GLN A 48 22.27 -22.06 32.40
CA GLN A 48 22.85 -21.30 33.52
C GLN A 48 23.59 -20.03 33.10
N LEU A 49 23.92 -19.88 31.81
CA LEU A 49 24.60 -18.69 31.28
C LEU A 49 23.62 -17.51 31.15
N SER A 50 24.11 -16.29 31.38
CA SER A 50 23.37 -15.09 30.97
C SER A 50 23.21 -15.00 29.44
N PRO A 51 22.22 -14.26 28.91
CA PRO A 51 22.04 -14.12 27.46
C PRO A 51 23.31 -13.67 26.72
N GLN A 52 24.09 -12.75 27.32
CA GLN A 52 25.35 -12.27 26.76
C GLN A 52 26.42 -13.38 26.72
N GLU A 53 26.52 -14.18 27.78
CA GLU A 53 27.45 -15.31 27.84
C GLU A 53 27.06 -16.42 26.86
N GLN A 54 25.75 -16.67 26.67
CA GLN A 54 25.25 -17.60 25.67
C GLN A 54 25.66 -17.18 24.26
N VAL A 55 25.54 -15.90 23.90
CA VAL A 55 25.99 -15.38 22.60
C VAL A 55 27.50 -15.56 22.43
N VAL A 56 28.31 -15.16 23.42
CA VAL A 56 29.78 -15.28 23.35
C VAL A 56 30.22 -16.74 23.21
N TYR A 57 29.54 -17.66 23.91
CA TYR A 57 29.77 -19.09 23.77
C TYR A 57 29.41 -19.57 22.36
N LEU A 58 28.23 -19.22 21.86
CA LEU A 58 27.74 -19.63 20.54
C LEU A 58 28.58 -19.05 19.38
N GLU A 59 29.04 -17.80 19.47
CA GLU A 59 29.98 -17.21 18.50
C GLU A 59 31.23 -18.09 18.37
N LYS A 60 31.90 -18.39 19.50
CA LYS A 60 33.12 -19.22 19.51
C LYS A 60 32.86 -20.67 19.09
N TYR A 61 31.73 -21.24 19.48
CA TYR A 61 31.39 -22.62 19.17
C TYR A 61 31.08 -22.78 17.67
N THR A 62 30.29 -21.88 17.09
CA THR A 62 29.91 -21.93 15.66
C THR A 62 31.08 -21.61 14.74
N GLU A 63 32.03 -20.75 15.15
CA GLU A 63 33.30 -20.54 14.41
C GLU A 63 34.11 -21.83 14.26
N LYS A 64 34.15 -22.67 15.30
CA LYS A 64 34.89 -23.94 15.29
C LYS A 64 34.08 -25.10 14.71
N ASN A 65 32.76 -25.01 14.73
CA ASN A 65 31.84 -26.04 14.22
C ASN A 65 30.90 -25.41 13.18
N PRO A 66 31.43 -24.92 12.05
CA PRO A 66 30.65 -24.12 11.10
C PRO A 66 29.54 -24.89 10.40
N THR A 67 29.48 -26.22 10.51
CA THR A 67 28.43 -27.07 9.93
C THR A 67 27.32 -27.42 10.93
N ASP A 68 27.44 -27.00 12.20
CA ASP A 68 26.39 -27.23 13.22
C ASP A 68 25.29 -26.17 13.03
N ILE A 69 24.32 -26.48 12.16
CA ILE A 69 23.21 -25.58 11.81
C ILE A 69 22.37 -25.24 13.04
N GLU A 70 22.09 -26.19 13.93
CA GLU A 70 21.28 -25.95 15.12
C GLU A 70 21.94 -24.97 16.10
N ALA A 71 23.28 -25.04 16.24
CA ALA A 71 24.00 -24.03 17.01
C ALA A 71 23.95 -22.64 16.35
N GLN A 72 24.03 -22.58 15.02
CA GLN A 72 23.87 -21.32 14.28
C GLN A 72 22.43 -20.76 14.41
N LYS A 73 21.41 -21.62 14.40
CA LYS A 73 20.02 -21.21 14.64
C LYS A 73 19.84 -20.56 16.01
N LYS A 74 20.39 -21.19 17.05
CA LYS A 74 20.42 -20.60 18.40
C LYS A 74 21.15 -19.26 18.43
N LEU A 75 22.26 -19.13 17.70
CA LEU A 75 23.05 -17.91 17.67
C LEU A 75 22.27 -16.74 17.06
N TYR A 76 21.65 -16.92 15.88
CA TYR A 76 20.91 -15.81 15.28
C TYR A 76 19.68 -15.44 16.13
N ARG A 77 19.00 -16.39 16.77
CA ARG A 77 17.88 -16.11 17.66
C ARG A 77 18.31 -15.29 18.87
N SER A 78 19.44 -15.65 19.46
CA SER A 78 20.04 -14.87 20.56
C SER A 78 20.39 -13.45 20.09
N TYR A 79 20.84 -13.26 18.85
CA TYR A 79 21.02 -11.93 18.28
C TYR A 79 19.71 -11.16 18.12
N LEU A 80 18.63 -11.81 17.66
CA LEU A 80 17.32 -11.16 17.54
C LEU A 80 16.77 -10.73 18.91
N GLU A 81 16.92 -11.56 19.95
CA GLU A 81 16.54 -11.22 21.33
C GLU A 81 17.33 -10.02 21.90
N MET A 82 18.54 -9.79 21.38
CA MET A 82 19.40 -8.67 21.74
C MET A 82 19.31 -7.48 20.76
N ASP A 83 18.34 -7.48 19.84
CA ASP A 83 18.15 -6.47 18.78
C ASP A 83 19.38 -6.27 17.87
N MET A 84 20.19 -7.32 17.71
CA MET A 84 21.39 -7.34 16.85
C MET A 84 21.06 -7.85 15.45
N GLN A 85 20.10 -7.22 14.77
CA GLN A 85 19.50 -7.70 13.51
C GLN A 85 20.53 -8.00 12.40
N GLN A 86 21.50 -7.11 12.19
CA GLN A 86 22.55 -7.31 11.17
C GLN A 86 23.42 -8.55 11.43
N LYS A 87 23.73 -8.83 12.70
CA LYS A 87 24.45 -10.05 13.06
C LYS A 87 23.58 -11.28 12.85
N ALA A 88 22.29 -11.21 13.16
CA ALA A 88 21.34 -12.29 12.92
C ALA A 88 21.27 -12.63 11.41
N ILE A 89 21.12 -11.63 10.55
CA ILE A 89 21.12 -11.78 9.08
C ILE A 89 22.38 -12.49 8.60
N SER A 90 23.56 -12.03 9.03
CA SER A 90 24.82 -12.64 8.61
C SER A 90 24.92 -14.12 8.99
N VAL A 91 24.31 -14.54 10.10
CA VAL A 91 24.25 -15.96 10.48
C VAL A 91 23.20 -16.70 9.66
N MET A 92 22.02 -16.13 9.43
CA MET A 92 20.97 -16.73 8.58
C MET A 92 21.50 -16.99 7.15
N GLU A 93 22.18 -16.01 6.54
CA GLU A 93 22.80 -16.16 5.21
C GLU A 93 23.83 -17.30 5.17
N LYS A 94 24.63 -17.45 6.24
CA LYS A 94 25.58 -18.57 6.37
C LYS A 94 24.86 -19.91 6.43
N ILE A 95 23.77 -20.02 7.19
CA ILE A 95 22.94 -21.23 7.26
C ILE A 95 22.39 -21.55 5.87
N LEU A 96 21.74 -20.58 5.20
CA LEU A 96 21.10 -20.78 3.90
C LEU A 96 22.11 -21.11 2.78
N LYS A 97 23.35 -20.63 2.90
CA LYS A 97 24.45 -21.02 2.00
C LYS A 97 24.91 -22.46 2.20
N GLN A 98 24.82 -22.99 3.43
CA GLN A 98 25.19 -24.37 3.74
C GLN A 98 24.06 -25.34 3.40
N ASP A 99 22.83 -24.98 3.76
CA ASP A 99 21.63 -25.74 3.48
C ASP A 99 20.50 -24.78 3.06
N PRO A 100 20.19 -24.69 1.76
CA PRO A 100 19.16 -23.80 1.27
C PRO A 100 17.74 -24.30 1.57
N TYR A 101 17.54 -25.52 2.06
CA TYR A 101 16.20 -26.09 2.29
C TYR A 101 15.75 -25.99 3.75
N GLN A 102 15.98 -24.83 4.36
CA GLN A 102 15.65 -24.53 5.76
C GLN A 102 14.43 -23.58 5.81
N PRO A 103 13.18 -24.09 5.75
CA PRO A 103 11.99 -23.25 5.60
C PRO A 103 11.81 -22.27 6.76
N GLU A 104 12.14 -22.69 7.98
CA GLU A 104 12.13 -21.88 9.18
C GLU A 104 13.05 -20.66 9.06
N VAL A 105 14.30 -20.88 8.63
CA VAL A 105 15.31 -19.83 8.49
C VAL A 105 14.96 -18.91 7.32
N GLN A 106 14.49 -19.47 6.21
CA GLN A 106 14.03 -18.70 5.04
C GLN A 106 12.86 -17.79 5.41
N PHE A 107 11.89 -18.31 6.15
CA PHE A 107 10.74 -17.56 6.60
C PHE A 107 11.12 -16.44 7.59
N GLU A 108 11.88 -16.74 8.65
CA GLU A 108 12.31 -15.73 9.63
C GLU A 108 13.23 -14.67 8.99
N TYR A 109 14.04 -15.07 8.00
CA TYR A 109 14.85 -14.15 7.20
C TYR A 109 13.97 -13.22 6.36
N GLY A 110 12.93 -13.76 5.70
CA GLY A 110 11.94 -12.96 4.98
C GLY A 110 11.19 -11.97 5.88
N GLU A 111 10.75 -12.37 7.07
CA GLU A 111 10.10 -11.45 8.04
C GLU A 111 11.02 -10.28 8.41
N LEU A 112 12.32 -10.55 8.58
CA LEU A 112 13.30 -9.53 8.92
C LEU A 112 13.58 -8.56 7.76
N LEU A 113 13.60 -9.08 6.53
CA LEU A 113 13.73 -8.27 5.32
C LEU A 113 12.50 -7.38 5.10
N MET A 114 11.29 -7.89 5.31
CA MET A 114 10.05 -7.09 5.28
C MET A 114 10.11 -5.92 6.27
N LYS A 115 10.57 -6.17 7.50
CA LYS A 115 10.72 -5.11 8.52
C LYS A 115 11.73 -4.02 8.14
N ARG A 116 12.64 -4.31 7.21
CA ARG A 116 13.64 -3.37 6.69
C ARG A 116 13.22 -2.69 5.39
N GLY A 117 12.00 -2.95 4.90
CA GLY A 117 11.51 -2.46 3.61
C GLY A 117 12.13 -3.18 2.40
N GLU A 118 12.80 -4.32 2.61
CA GLU A 118 13.42 -5.10 1.53
C GLU A 118 12.44 -6.16 0.99
N GLU A 119 11.32 -5.71 0.39
CA GLU A 119 10.23 -6.60 -0.03
C GLU A 119 10.67 -7.67 -1.03
N MET A 120 11.37 -7.29 -2.11
CA MET A 120 11.74 -8.24 -3.16
C MET A 120 12.67 -9.36 -2.66
N PRO A 121 13.72 -9.07 -1.86
CA PRO A 121 14.46 -10.11 -1.14
C PRO A 121 13.58 -10.95 -0.20
N ALA A 122 12.63 -10.33 0.51
CA ALA A 122 11.73 -11.05 1.40
C ALA A 122 10.80 -12.02 0.65
N PHE A 123 10.23 -11.61 -0.48
CA PHE A 123 9.41 -12.45 -1.35
C PHE A 123 10.19 -13.64 -1.91
N ARG A 124 11.46 -13.44 -2.29
CA ARG A 124 12.36 -14.56 -2.64
C ARG A 124 12.50 -15.54 -1.48
N ALA A 125 12.74 -15.04 -0.26
CA ALA A 125 12.89 -15.87 0.92
C ALA A 125 11.60 -16.63 1.28
N PHE A 126 10.42 -15.98 1.24
CA PHE A 126 9.13 -16.63 1.48
C PHE A 126 8.81 -17.69 0.43
N ARG A 127 9.11 -17.42 -0.85
CA ARG A 127 8.92 -18.39 -1.92
C ARG A 127 9.78 -19.62 -1.69
N ASP A 128 11.06 -19.40 -1.38
CA ASP A 128 12.00 -20.49 -1.16
C ASP A 128 11.60 -21.28 0.12
N ALA A 129 11.09 -20.61 1.15
CA ALA A 129 10.49 -21.24 2.34
C ALA A 129 9.34 -22.18 1.96
N LEU A 130 8.41 -21.74 1.13
CA LEU A 130 7.26 -22.56 0.71
C LEU A 130 7.67 -23.73 -0.20
N LYS A 131 8.73 -23.57 -1.00
CA LYS A 131 9.28 -24.63 -1.86
C LYS A 131 10.09 -25.68 -1.08
N SER A 132 10.55 -25.36 0.14
CA SER A 132 11.31 -26.26 0.99
C SER A 132 10.45 -27.35 1.66
N PRO A 133 11.00 -28.54 1.97
CA PRO A 133 10.29 -29.59 2.70
C PRO A 133 9.73 -29.10 4.05
N GLY A 134 8.43 -29.28 4.30
CA GLY A 134 7.76 -28.76 5.50
C GLY A 134 7.40 -27.26 5.43
N GLY A 135 7.74 -26.58 4.34
CA GLY A 135 7.50 -25.16 4.11
C GLY A 135 6.04 -24.74 4.11
N THR A 136 5.12 -25.64 3.77
CA THR A 136 3.68 -25.36 3.75
C THR A 136 3.12 -24.96 5.11
N ALA A 137 3.80 -25.33 6.21
CA ALA A 137 3.46 -24.90 7.57
C ALA A 137 3.54 -23.37 7.76
N TYR A 138 4.23 -22.65 6.88
CA TYR A 138 4.37 -21.20 6.92
C TYR A 138 3.37 -20.46 6.02
N SER A 139 2.49 -21.17 5.30
CA SER A 139 1.57 -20.57 4.32
C SER A 139 0.69 -19.46 4.89
N SER A 140 -0.01 -19.71 6.00
CA SER A 140 -0.90 -18.72 6.60
C SER A 140 -0.12 -17.50 7.12
N ARG A 141 1.10 -17.69 7.63
CA ARG A 141 1.97 -16.57 8.07
C ARG A 141 2.50 -15.77 6.88
N ILE A 142 2.94 -16.43 5.81
CA ILE A 142 3.40 -15.78 4.59
C ILE A 142 2.26 -15.01 3.92
N SER A 143 1.05 -15.56 3.91
CA SER A 143 -0.11 -14.92 3.29
C SER A 143 -0.43 -13.55 3.88
N GLN A 144 -0.07 -13.29 5.14
CA GLN A 144 -0.27 -11.98 5.79
C GLN A 144 0.59 -10.88 5.16
N TYR A 145 1.74 -11.22 4.58
CA TYR A 145 2.63 -10.27 3.90
C TYR A 145 2.24 -10.00 2.45
N LEU A 146 1.34 -10.82 1.90
CA LEU A 146 1.04 -10.84 0.48
C LEU A 146 -0.33 -10.24 0.13
N GLY A 147 -1.05 -9.68 1.11
CA GLY A 147 -2.40 -9.15 0.87
C GLY A 147 -3.32 -10.18 0.19
N GLY A 148 -4.35 -9.71 -0.52
CA GLY A 148 -5.17 -10.59 -1.38
C GLY A 148 -5.83 -11.75 -0.64
N LYS A 149 -6.16 -11.55 0.64
CA LYS A 149 -6.86 -12.52 1.50
C LYS A 149 -8.34 -12.61 1.15
N TYR A 150 -8.88 -11.56 0.53
CA TYR A 150 -10.28 -11.47 0.13
C TYR A 150 -10.51 -12.20 -1.19
N THR A 151 -11.70 -12.78 -1.34
CA THR A 151 -12.08 -13.41 -2.60
C THR A 151 -12.39 -12.34 -3.65
N VAL A 152 -11.91 -12.56 -4.87
CA VAL A 152 -12.10 -11.68 -6.02
C VAL A 152 -12.95 -12.38 -7.07
N GLN A 153 -13.86 -11.63 -7.68
CA GLN A 153 -14.67 -12.05 -8.81
C GLN A 153 -14.40 -11.13 -10.01
N GLN A 154 -14.18 -11.71 -11.19
CA GLN A 154 -14.21 -10.97 -12.45
C GLN A 154 -15.65 -10.59 -12.81
N ILE A 155 -15.88 -9.32 -13.13
CA ILE A 155 -17.20 -8.78 -13.43
C ILE A 155 -17.43 -8.68 -14.93
N THR A 156 -16.46 -8.14 -15.66
CA THR A 156 -16.50 -8.01 -17.12
C THR A 156 -15.34 -8.81 -17.74
N SER A 157 -15.43 -9.11 -19.03
CA SER A 157 -14.44 -9.90 -19.76
C SER A 157 -14.43 -9.49 -21.24
N GLY A 158 -14.47 -8.19 -21.49
CA GLY A 158 -14.43 -7.61 -22.82
C GLY A 158 -13.15 -7.99 -23.58
N GLN A 159 -13.10 -7.70 -24.88
CA GLN A 159 -11.85 -7.82 -25.65
C GLN A 159 -11.03 -6.54 -25.63
N GLU A 160 -11.68 -5.41 -25.34
CA GLU A 160 -11.08 -4.08 -25.24
C GLU A 160 -11.05 -3.64 -23.78
N ASP A 161 -10.38 -2.52 -23.49
CA ASP A 161 -10.27 -2.02 -22.12
C ASP A 161 -11.61 -1.58 -21.52
N GLU A 162 -11.83 -1.94 -20.26
CA GLU A 162 -12.97 -1.60 -19.42
C GLU A 162 -12.45 -1.11 -18.06
N ALA A 163 -12.77 0.13 -17.69
CA ALA A 163 -12.12 0.83 -16.60
C ALA A 163 -13.08 1.72 -15.78
N PHE A 164 -12.54 2.33 -14.71
CA PHE A 164 -13.24 3.27 -13.82
C PHE A 164 -14.65 2.82 -13.38
N PRO A 165 -14.77 1.68 -12.67
CA PRO A 165 -16.08 1.21 -12.21
C PRO A 165 -16.66 2.13 -11.13
N VAL A 166 -17.97 2.30 -11.13
CA VAL A 166 -18.76 2.96 -10.09
C VAL A 166 -20.06 2.20 -9.86
N PHE A 167 -20.38 1.89 -8.60
CA PHE A 167 -21.66 1.23 -8.27
C PHE A 167 -22.85 2.16 -8.46
N SER A 168 -24.00 1.60 -8.84
CA SER A 168 -25.28 2.28 -8.68
C SER A 168 -25.58 2.49 -7.18
N PRO A 169 -26.38 3.51 -6.79
CA PRO A 169 -26.70 3.77 -5.38
C PRO A 169 -27.37 2.60 -4.65
N ASP A 170 -28.11 1.75 -5.37
CA ASP A 170 -28.71 0.54 -4.83
C ASP A 170 -27.77 -0.68 -4.80
N GLY A 171 -26.55 -0.54 -5.32
CA GLY A 171 -25.53 -1.57 -5.42
C GLY A 171 -25.85 -2.70 -6.41
N SER A 172 -26.92 -2.59 -7.21
CA SER A 172 -27.34 -3.64 -8.14
C SER A 172 -26.57 -3.68 -9.46
N LYS A 173 -25.90 -2.57 -9.80
CA LYS A 173 -25.22 -2.35 -11.08
C LYS A 173 -23.86 -1.70 -10.88
N ILE A 174 -23.04 -1.79 -11.91
CA ILE A 174 -21.81 -0.99 -12.06
C ILE A 174 -21.90 -0.24 -13.39
N ILE A 175 -21.64 1.06 -13.36
CA ILE A 175 -21.28 1.83 -14.57
C ILE A 175 -19.77 1.88 -14.69
N TYR A 176 -19.27 1.90 -15.92
CA TYR A 176 -17.84 1.85 -16.21
C TYR A 176 -17.59 2.43 -17.60
N GLN A 177 -16.35 2.85 -17.87
CA GLN A 177 -15.97 3.24 -19.23
C GLN A 177 -15.45 2.03 -20.02
N THR A 178 -15.70 1.98 -21.32
CA THR A 178 -15.32 0.88 -22.21
C THR A 178 -14.82 1.41 -23.55
N ASN A 179 -13.82 0.76 -24.14
CA ASN A 179 -13.29 1.10 -25.46
C ASN A 179 -13.81 0.18 -26.59
N GLU A 180 -14.95 -0.50 -26.39
CA GLU A 180 -15.47 -1.51 -27.32
C GLU A 180 -15.81 -0.98 -28.73
N LYS A 181 -15.98 0.35 -28.89
CA LYS A 181 -16.26 1.01 -30.18
C LYS A 181 -15.03 1.65 -30.82
N GLY A 182 -13.89 1.65 -30.14
CA GLY A 182 -12.66 2.31 -30.58
C GLY A 182 -12.52 3.76 -30.12
N ASN A 183 -13.41 4.23 -29.25
CA ASN A 183 -13.32 5.41 -28.40
C ASN A 183 -13.86 5.05 -27.02
N TRP A 184 -13.54 5.84 -25.99
CA TRP A 184 -14.10 5.63 -24.67
C TRP A 184 -15.59 5.99 -24.65
N ASP A 185 -16.40 5.05 -24.20
CA ASP A 185 -17.84 5.19 -23.99
C ASP A 185 -18.20 4.74 -22.57
N ILE A 186 -19.41 5.05 -22.10
CA ILE A 186 -19.87 4.65 -20.77
C ILE A 186 -20.92 3.55 -20.89
N ALA A 187 -20.67 2.43 -20.24
CA ALA A 187 -21.52 1.25 -20.17
C ALA A 187 -22.06 1.01 -18.75
N GLU A 188 -23.05 0.12 -18.68
CA GLU A 188 -23.68 -0.37 -17.47
C GLU A 188 -23.69 -1.90 -17.50
N ILE A 189 -23.39 -2.54 -16.37
CA ILE A 189 -23.60 -3.97 -16.14
C ILE A 189 -24.51 -4.21 -14.93
N ASP A 190 -25.51 -5.08 -15.08
CA ASP A 190 -26.31 -5.59 -13.98
C ASP A 190 -25.58 -6.77 -13.29
N LEU A 191 -25.37 -6.67 -11.99
CA LEU A 191 -24.55 -7.64 -11.25
C LEU A 191 -25.24 -9.01 -11.05
N ASN A 192 -26.57 -9.05 -11.14
CA ASN A 192 -27.35 -10.27 -11.00
C ASN A 192 -27.45 -11.03 -12.33
N SER A 193 -27.91 -10.35 -13.38
CA SER A 193 -28.15 -10.96 -14.70
C SER A 193 -26.88 -11.04 -15.55
N ARG A 194 -25.87 -10.21 -15.25
CA ARG A 194 -24.65 -10.00 -16.07
C ARG A 194 -24.94 -9.46 -17.46
N THR A 195 -26.09 -8.80 -17.64
CA THR A 195 -26.41 -8.11 -18.90
C THR A 195 -25.74 -6.74 -18.92
N THR A 196 -25.11 -6.41 -20.05
CA THR A 196 -24.48 -5.11 -20.30
C THR A 196 -25.30 -4.27 -21.29
N ARG A 197 -25.17 -2.95 -21.21
CA ARG A 197 -25.64 -2.01 -22.23
C ARG A 197 -24.81 -0.73 -22.22
N LEU A 198 -24.71 -0.05 -23.37
CA LEU A 198 -24.16 1.29 -23.44
C LEU A 198 -25.14 2.32 -22.90
N LEU A 199 -24.64 3.24 -22.08
CA LEU A 199 -25.35 4.42 -21.60
C LEU A 199 -25.00 5.65 -22.42
N LEU A 200 -23.74 5.77 -22.84
CA LEU A 200 -23.23 6.75 -23.79
C LEU A 200 -22.53 5.98 -24.91
N ASP A 201 -22.77 6.43 -26.15
CA ASP A 201 -22.20 5.90 -27.39
C ASP A 201 -22.10 7.12 -28.32
N THR A 202 -20.99 7.84 -28.20
CA THR A 202 -20.77 9.08 -28.95
C THR A 202 -19.48 8.97 -29.78
N PRO A 203 -19.25 9.84 -30.77
CA PRO A 203 -17.97 9.86 -31.50
C PRO A 203 -16.77 10.40 -30.69
N SER A 204 -16.99 10.77 -29.43
CA SER A 204 -16.03 11.40 -28.53
C SER A 204 -15.65 10.45 -27.41
N ASP A 205 -14.55 10.74 -26.71
CA ASP A 205 -14.21 10.00 -25.50
C ASP A 205 -15.06 10.49 -24.34
N GLU A 206 -15.84 9.59 -23.77
CA GLU A 206 -16.65 9.76 -22.57
C GLU A 206 -16.05 8.92 -21.43
N GLU A 207 -15.43 9.59 -20.47
CA GLU A 207 -14.55 8.97 -19.48
C GLU A 207 -14.97 9.27 -18.04
N LEU A 208 -14.40 8.54 -17.09
CA LEU A 208 -14.41 8.85 -15.65
C LEU A 208 -15.82 9.07 -15.06
N PRO A 209 -16.79 8.16 -15.29
CA PRO A 209 -18.16 8.38 -14.88
C PRO A 209 -18.35 8.34 -13.36
N CYS A 210 -19.31 9.11 -12.86
CA CYS A 210 -19.82 9.02 -11.49
C CYS A 210 -21.36 9.19 -11.50
N MET A 211 -22.07 8.31 -10.79
CA MET A 211 -23.53 8.35 -10.70
C MET A 211 -23.97 9.28 -9.56
N SER A 212 -25.07 10.00 -9.75
CA SER A 212 -25.68 10.77 -8.66
C SER A 212 -26.23 9.85 -7.56
N PRO A 213 -26.31 10.32 -6.30
CA PRO A 213 -26.81 9.52 -5.17
C PRO A 213 -28.24 8.98 -5.35
N ASP A 214 -29.07 9.67 -6.14
CA ASP A 214 -30.43 9.24 -6.48
C ASP A 214 -30.51 8.30 -7.69
N GLY A 215 -29.39 8.08 -8.38
CA GLY A 215 -29.27 7.20 -9.54
C GLY A 215 -29.84 7.77 -10.84
N LYS A 216 -30.15 9.08 -10.87
CA LYS A 216 -30.84 9.72 -12.01
C LYS A 216 -29.91 10.46 -12.97
N LYS A 217 -28.72 10.83 -12.53
CA LYS A 217 -27.73 11.54 -13.34
C LYS A 217 -26.41 10.75 -13.37
N ILE A 218 -25.63 10.98 -14.43
CA ILE A 218 -24.22 10.60 -14.49
C ILE A 218 -23.44 11.86 -14.82
N VAL A 219 -22.45 12.18 -14.00
CA VAL A 219 -21.42 13.16 -14.32
C VAL A 219 -20.21 12.44 -14.90
N TYR A 220 -19.59 12.99 -15.93
CA TYR A 220 -18.49 12.36 -16.65
C TYR A 220 -17.61 13.41 -17.32
N THR A 221 -16.47 12.96 -17.84
CA THR A 221 -15.52 13.79 -18.58
C THR A 221 -15.70 13.54 -20.07
N SER A 222 -15.73 14.59 -20.90
CA SER A 222 -15.89 14.46 -22.36
C SER A 222 -14.94 15.36 -23.13
N ASN A 223 -14.42 14.87 -24.27
CA ASN A 223 -13.66 15.69 -25.22
C ASN A 223 -14.51 16.26 -26.38
N ALA A 224 -15.84 16.21 -26.29
CA ALA A 224 -16.76 16.56 -27.38
C ALA A 224 -16.65 17.99 -27.92
N ASP A 225 -16.27 18.95 -27.08
CA ASP A 225 -16.15 20.36 -27.49
C ASP A 225 -14.79 20.70 -28.12
N ASP A 226 -13.79 19.84 -27.96
CA ASP A 226 -12.49 20.03 -28.60
C ASP A 226 -12.47 19.49 -30.04
N ARG A 227 -12.79 20.39 -30.97
CA ARG A 227 -12.87 20.08 -32.41
C ARG A 227 -11.54 20.25 -33.15
N ARG A 228 -10.42 20.43 -32.45
CA ARG A 228 -9.11 20.51 -33.09
C ARG A 228 -8.81 19.17 -33.79
N PRO A 229 -8.23 19.17 -35.01
CA PRO A 229 -7.91 17.95 -35.74
C PRO A 229 -6.58 17.36 -35.24
N ILE A 230 -6.55 16.95 -33.98
CA ILE A 230 -5.39 16.38 -33.27
C ILE A 230 -5.76 15.01 -32.68
N ASP A 231 -4.75 14.23 -32.30
CA ASP A 231 -4.92 12.95 -31.60
C ASP A 231 -5.69 13.18 -30.28
N ASP A 232 -6.66 12.31 -29.96
CA ASP A 232 -7.64 12.50 -28.89
C ASP A 232 -6.99 12.65 -27.52
N LYS A 233 -5.84 12.01 -27.30
CA LYS A 233 -5.05 12.16 -26.07
C LYS A 233 -4.51 13.57 -25.83
N PHE A 234 -4.57 14.45 -26.84
CA PHE A 234 -4.16 15.86 -26.76
C PHE A 234 -5.35 16.83 -26.74
N LYS A 235 -6.57 16.31 -26.78
CA LYS A 235 -7.77 17.12 -26.64
C LYS A 235 -7.98 17.50 -25.18
N VAL A 236 -8.50 18.71 -24.98
CA VAL A 236 -8.96 19.13 -23.66
C VAL A 236 -10.35 18.57 -23.43
N ARG A 237 -10.62 18.23 -22.17
CA ARG A 237 -11.86 17.65 -21.72
C ARG A 237 -12.60 18.62 -20.81
N GLU A 238 -13.92 18.45 -20.79
CA GLU A 238 -14.84 19.21 -19.95
C GLU A 238 -15.69 18.23 -19.14
N ILE A 239 -16.34 18.73 -18.09
CA ILE A 239 -17.25 17.97 -17.24
C ILE A 239 -18.66 18.09 -17.80
N TYR A 240 -19.29 16.95 -18.05
CA TYR A 240 -20.66 16.85 -18.55
C TYR A 240 -21.55 16.13 -17.55
N VAL A 241 -22.85 16.40 -17.62
CA VAL A 241 -23.87 15.65 -16.89
C VAL A 241 -24.95 15.16 -17.84
N LYS A 242 -25.33 13.89 -17.69
CA LYS A 242 -26.46 13.26 -18.40
C LYS A 242 -27.55 12.89 -17.42
N ASN A 243 -28.77 13.35 -17.69
CA ASN A 243 -29.97 12.88 -17.02
C ASN A 243 -30.45 11.56 -17.66
N LEU A 244 -30.53 10.49 -16.86
CA LEU A 244 -30.90 9.15 -17.31
C LEU A 244 -32.41 8.95 -17.51
N GLU A 245 -33.25 9.82 -16.93
CA GLU A 245 -34.71 9.73 -17.07
C GLU A 245 -35.19 10.34 -18.40
N ASN A 246 -34.61 11.48 -18.80
CA ASN A 246 -35.04 12.22 -20.00
C ASN A 246 -34.00 12.28 -21.12
N GLY A 247 -32.76 11.88 -20.87
CA GLY A 247 -31.67 11.85 -21.85
C GLY A 247 -31.02 13.19 -22.16
N ILE A 248 -31.36 14.26 -21.43
CA ILE A 248 -30.72 15.58 -21.56
C ILE A 248 -29.27 15.48 -21.12
N VAL A 249 -28.39 16.16 -21.86
CA VAL A 249 -26.95 16.26 -21.62
C VAL A 249 -26.56 17.73 -21.59
N ASP A 250 -25.88 18.15 -20.53
CA ASP A 250 -25.41 19.51 -20.32
C ASP A 250 -23.89 19.52 -20.09
N ASN A 251 -23.19 20.51 -20.64
CA ASN A 251 -21.79 20.78 -20.32
C ASN A 251 -21.74 21.68 -19.07
N LEU A 252 -21.03 21.26 -18.03
CA LEU A 252 -20.89 21.95 -16.75
C LEU A 252 -19.63 22.82 -16.67
N THR A 253 -18.61 22.54 -17.48
CA THR A 253 -17.41 23.38 -17.55
C THR A 253 -17.24 23.89 -18.98
N GLU A 254 -17.42 25.20 -19.17
CA GLU A 254 -17.12 25.87 -20.44
C GLU A 254 -15.76 26.56 -20.31
N SER A 255 -14.69 25.76 -20.32
CA SER A 255 -13.32 26.16 -19.99
C SER A 255 -12.40 26.11 -21.22
N VAL A 256 -11.15 26.56 -21.03
CA VAL A 256 -10.05 26.32 -21.98
C VAL A 256 -8.98 25.41 -21.37
N ALA A 257 -9.22 24.95 -20.15
CA ALA A 257 -8.37 24.03 -19.42
C ALA A 257 -8.88 22.60 -19.59
N ASP A 258 -8.03 21.61 -19.30
CA ASP A 258 -8.49 20.25 -19.13
C ASP A 258 -9.20 20.14 -17.76
N ASP A 259 -10.42 19.60 -17.76
CA ASP A 259 -11.24 19.35 -16.58
C ASP A 259 -11.63 17.86 -16.55
N TRP A 260 -11.32 17.16 -15.45
CA TRP A 260 -11.51 15.71 -15.39
C TRP A 260 -11.86 15.15 -14.01
N LEU A 261 -12.25 13.87 -14.00
CA LEU A 261 -12.50 13.03 -12.81
C LEU A 261 -13.58 13.61 -11.86
N PRO A 262 -14.78 13.93 -12.38
CA PRO A 262 -15.85 14.49 -11.57
C PRO A 262 -16.43 13.44 -10.61
N ARG A 263 -16.78 13.85 -9.39
CA ARG A 263 -17.53 13.03 -8.44
C ARG A 263 -18.60 13.84 -7.72
N PHE A 264 -19.80 13.29 -7.66
CA PHE A 264 -20.87 13.85 -6.82
C PHE A 264 -20.52 13.76 -5.34
N SER A 265 -21.04 14.71 -4.57
CA SER A 265 -21.16 14.60 -3.11
C SER A 265 -22.22 13.56 -2.73
N HIS A 266 -22.22 13.10 -1.48
CA HIS A 266 -23.13 12.06 -0.99
C HIS A 266 -24.59 12.50 -1.02
N GLU A 267 -24.88 13.77 -0.73
CA GLU A 267 -26.22 14.35 -0.84
C GLU A 267 -26.55 14.83 -2.26
N GLY A 268 -25.54 14.89 -3.14
CA GLY A 268 -25.70 15.25 -4.55
C GLY A 268 -25.85 16.74 -4.81
N GLU A 269 -25.56 17.59 -3.83
CA GLU A 269 -25.60 19.05 -3.96
C GLU A 269 -24.38 19.61 -4.71
N TYR A 270 -23.25 18.89 -4.66
CA TYR A 270 -21.99 19.35 -5.24
C TYR A 270 -21.35 18.30 -6.15
N VAL A 271 -20.50 18.80 -7.05
CA VAL A 271 -19.53 18.00 -7.80
C VAL A 271 -18.13 18.51 -7.50
N VAL A 272 -17.21 17.61 -7.12
CA VAL A 272 -15.77 17.89 -7.10
C VAL A 272 -15.13 17.38 -8.38
N PHE A 273 -14.15 18.10 -8.91
CA PHE A 273 -13.44 17.74 -10.14
C PHE A 273 -12.01 18.29 -10.11
N VAL A 274 -11.19 17.83 -11.04
CA VAL A 274 -9.81 18.27 -11.21
C VAL A 274 -9.73 19.23 -12.39
N SER A 275 -8.95 20.31 -12.25
CA SER A 275 -8.75 21.29 -13.31
C SER A 275 -7.36 21.89 -13.29
N GLU A 276 -6.83 22.18 -14.48
CA GLU A 276 -5.58 22.93 -14.67
C GLU A 276 -5.80 24.45 -14.81
N ARG A 277 -7.04 24.93 -14.67
CA ARG A 277 -7.40 26.33 -14.99
C ARG A 277 -6.69 27.38 -14.13
N SER A 278 -6.18 26.98 -12.96
CA SER A 278 -5.41 27.83 -12.06
C SER A 278 -3.94 28.02 -12.50
N ASP A 279 -3.41 27.11 -13.31
CA ASP A 279 -2.04 27.18 -13.79
C ASP A 279 -1.94 28.06 -15.05
N LEU A 280 -1.45 29.28 -14.84
CA LEU A 280 -1.32 30.31 -15.87
C LEU A 280 0.02 30.25 -16.63
N ARG A 281 0.87 29.26 -16.37
CA ARG A 281 2.13 29.07 -17.12
C ARG A 281 1.80 28.80 -18.59
N SER A 282 2.61 29.35 -19.50
CA SER A 282 2.48 29.15 -20.95
C SER A 282 3.18 27.85 -21.38
N VAL A 283 2.70 26.72 -20.87
CA VAL A 283 3.18 25.37 -21.18
C VAL A 283 2.04 24.53 -21.77
N PRO A 284 2.31 23.40 -22.45
CA PRO A 284 1.27 22.44 -22.81
C PRO A 284 0.45 22.05 -21.58
N TYR A 285 -0.85 21.79 -21.76
CA TYR A 285 -1.75 21.42 -20.66
C TYR A 285 -1.25 20.16 -19.93
N THR A 286 -0.63 19.21 -20.65
CA THR A 286 0.06 18.04 -20.10
C THR A 286 1.23 18.33 -19.16
N GLU A 287 1.73 19.57 -19.11
CA GLU A 287 2.78 20.04 -18.20
C GLU A 287 2.24 20.97 -17.11
N LYS A 288 0.95 21.30 -17.15
CA LYS A 288 0.30 22.13 -16.15
C LYS A 288 0.08 21.37 -14.86
N HIS A 289 0.00 22.12 -13.78
CA HIS A 289 -0.36 21.61 -12.47
C HIS A 289 -1.88 21.65 -12.30
N SER A 290 -2.40 20.61 -11.66
CA SER A 290 -3.82 20.43 -11.42
C SER A 290 -4.22 20.82 -10.01
N ASP A 291 -5.39 21.46 -9.88
CA ASP A 291 -6.02 21.77 -8.61
C ASP A 291 -7.41 21.12 -8.54
N ILE A 292 -7.90 20.97 -7.31
CA ILE A 292 -9.25 20.48 -7.04
C ILE A 292 -10.21 21.66 -7.02
N PHE A 293 -11.30 21.50 -7.74
CA PHE A 293 -12.42 22.43 -7.79
C PHE A 293 -13.70 21.75 -7.31
N ARG A 294 -14.65 22.58 -6.90
CA ARG A 294 -16.02 22.18 -6.57
C ARG A 294 -17.00 23.11 -7.27
N MET A 295 -18.14 22.58 -7.65
CA MET A 295 -19.28 23.32 -8.21
C MET A 295 -20.59 22.76 -7.64
N ASP A 296 -21.69 23.48 -7.85
CA ASP A 296 -23.03 22.97 -7.62
C ASP A 296 -23.37 21.90 -8.68
N ASP A 297 -24.38 21.05 -8.42
CA ASP A 297 -24.70 19.89 -9.26
C ASP A 297 -25.24 20.22 -10.68
N ASP A 298 -25.48 21.51 -10.94
CA ASP A 298 -25.88 22.09 -12.22
C ASP A 298 -24.75 22.88 -12.92
N GLY A 299 -23.55 22.88 -12.36
CA GLY A 299 -22.37 23.56 -12.92
C GLY A 299 -22.20 25.02 -12.48
N ASP A 300 -23.08 25.55 -11.64
CA ASP A 300 -22.89 26.90 -11.11
C ASP A 300 -21.81 26.93 -10.00
N PHE A 301 -21.31 28.14 -9.71
CA PHE A 301 -20.43 28.44 -8.56
C PHE A 301 -19.15 27.62 -8.46
N HIS A 302 -18.28 27.70 -9.47
CA HIS A 302 -16.94 27.09 -9.44
C HIS A 302 -16.04 27.70 -8.34
N VAL A 303 -15.59 26.86 -7.40
CA VAL A 303 -14.67 27.23 -6.31
C VAL A 303 -13.41 26.38 -6.40
N GLN A 304 -12.25 27.04 -6.47
CA GLN A 304 -10.94 26.38 -6.34
C GLN A 304 -10.68 26.05 -4.86
N LEU A 305 -10.38 24.79 -4.55
CA LEU A 305 -10.15 24.30 -3.18
C LEU A 305 -8.67 24.13 -2.82
N THR A 306 -7.83 23.85 -3.81
CA THR A 306 -6.37 23.76 -3.64
C THR A 306 -5.68 24.85 -4.46
N HIS A 307 -4.51 25.31 -4.03
CA HIS A 307 -3.84 26.49 -4.61
C HIS A 307 -2.32 26.34 -4.73
N GLN A 308 -1.80 25.13 -4.64
CA GLN A 308 -0.36 24.89 -4.52
C GLN A 308 0.25 24.55 -5.87
N ASP A 309 1.55 24.76 -6.00
CA ASP A 309 2.32 24.39 -7.19
C ASP A 309 2.60 22.87 -7.17
N ALA A 310 1.55 22.08 -7.31
CA ALA A 310 1.51 20.62 -7.19
C ALA A 310 0.40 20.05 -8.09
N ASN A 311 0.44 18.75 -8.36
CA ASN A 311 -0.67 18.04 -8.98
C ASN A 311 -1.57 17.47 -7.89
N ASP A 312 -2.77 18.03 -7.80
CA ASP A 312 -3.83 17.57 -6.90
C ASP A 312 -4.93 16.90 -7.72
N GLY A 313 -5.50 15.80 -7.21
CA GLY A 313 -6.49 15.04 -7.97
C GLY A 313 -7.24 13.96 -7.21
N GLY A 314 -8.12 13.26 -7.94
CA GLY A 314 -8.86 12.10 -7.43
C GLY A 314 -9.76 12.40 -6.23
N ALA A 315 -10.26 13.64 -6.13
CA ALA A 315 -11.01 14.12 -4.99
C ALA A 315 -12.33 13.36 -4.79
N CYS A 316 -12.70 13.06 -3.55
CA CYS A 316 -14.01 12.52 -3.18
C CYS A 316 -14.47 13.04 -1.82
N PHE A 317 -15.78 13.11 -1.62
CA PHE A 317 -16.38 13.44 -0.33
C PHE A 317 -16.43 12.23 0.60
N ASN A 318 -16.48 12.48 1.90
CA ASN A 318 -16.99 11.48 2.85
C ASN A 318 -18.53 11.46 2.84
N PRO A 319 -19.16 10.40 3.39
CA PRO A 319 -20.62 10.30 3.50
C PRO A 319 -21.35 11.49 4.15
N ASP A 320 -20.68 12.28 5.00
CA ASP A 320 -21.29 13.45 5.66
C ASP A 320 -21.10 14.76 4.88
N ASP A 321 -20.45 14.74 3.71
CA ASP A 321 -20.13 15.89 2.84
C ASP A 321 -19.35 17.06 3.52
N ASP A 322 -18.78 16.83 4.70
CA ASP A 322 -18.02 17.83 5.46
C ASP A 322 -16.50 17.77 5.21
N LEU A 323 -16.00 16.67 4.64
CA LEU A 323 -14.60 16.44 4.29
C LEU A 323 -14.44 16.02 2.83
N ILE A 324 -13.31 16.42 2.24
CA ILE A 324 -12.84 15.96 0.93
C ILE A 324 -11.50 15.27 1.11
N PHE A 325 -11.36 14.09 0.51
CA PHE A 325 -10.12 13.31 0.44
C PHE A 325 -9.57 13.37 -0.97
N TYR A 326 -8.25 13.49 -1.11
CA TYR A 326 -7.60 13.69 -2.40
C TYR A 326 -6.14 13.24 -2.37
N HIS A 327 -5.53 13.06 -3.54
CA HIS A 327 -4.08 12.86 -3.63
C HIS A 327 -3.37 14.15 -4.05
N SER A 328 -2.13 14.34 -3.60
CA SER A 328 -1.29 15.47 -3.99
C SER A 328 0.18 15.08 -3.99
N ASN A 329 0.95 15.56 -4.98
CA ASN A 329 2.39 15.35 -5.02
C ASN A 329 3.22 16.48 -4.36
N LYS A 330 2.60 17.37 -3.58
CA LYS A 330 3.30 18.52 -2.96
C LYS A 330 4.45 18.13 -2.03
N ASN A 331 4.51 16.88 -1.58
CA ASN A 331 5.59 16.32 -0.76
C ASN A 331 6.67 15.57 -1.56
N GLY A 332 6.53 15.49 -2.90
CA GLY A 332 7.41 14.73 -3.79
C GLY A 332 6.68 13.53 -4.41
N SER A 333 6.32 12.54 -3.59
CA SER A 333 5.40 11.44 -3.92
C SER A 333 3.95 11.91 -3.88
N TYR A 334 3.05 11.23 -4.60
CA TYR A 334 1.62 11.37 -4.35
C TYR A 334 1.26 10.78 -2.99
N ASP A 335 0.79 11.61 -2.07
CA ASP A 335 0.27 11.17 -0.78
C ASP A 335 -1.26 11.42 -0.72
N ILE A 336 -1.95 10.76 0.22
CA ILE A 336 -3.37 11.01 0.52
C ILE A 336 -3.52 12.13 1.55
N PHE A 337 -4.33 13.11 1.19
CA PHE A 337 -4.70 14.25 2.00
C PHE A 337 -6.20 14.28 2.27
N MET A 338 -6.58 15.06 3.28
CA MET A 338 -7.95 15.46 3.54
C MET A 338 -8.01 16.97 3.80
N MET A 339 -9.17 17.56 3.57
CA MET A 339 -9.52 18.94 3.91
C MET A 339 -11.00 19.04 4.25
N LYS A 340 -11.43 20.15 4.83
CA LYS A 340 -12.86 20.48 4.90
C LYS A 340 -13.43 20.68 3.51
N SER A 341 -14.72 20.47 3.33
CA SER A 341 -15.39 20.63 2.03
C SER A 341 -15.32 22.04 1.45
N ASP A 342 -14.99 23.05 2.28
CA ASP A 342 -14.70 24.44 1.87
C ASP A 342 -13.23 24.71 1.48
N GLY A 343 -12.39 23.67 1.44
CA GLY A 343 -10.96 23.74 1.11
C GLY A 343 -10.06 24.08 2.31
N SER A 344 -10.62 24.36 3.48
CA SER A 344 -9.83 24.74 4.65
C SER A 344 -9.25 23.54 5.41
N LEU A 345 -8.21 23.82 6.21
CA LEU A 345 -7.55 22.85 7.10
C LEU A 345 -7.02 21.57 6.39
N PRO A 346 -6.23 21.69 5.31
CA PRO A 346 -5.65 20.52 4.66
C PRO A 346 -4.65 19.81 5.58
N MET A 347 -4.70 18.48 5.61
CA MET A 347 -3.78 17.63 6.38
C MET A 347 -3.46 16.33 5.63
N THR A 348 -2.25 15.80 5.83
CA THR A 348 -1.87 14.47 5.33
C THR A 348 -2.59 13.40 6.13
N VAL A 349 -3.18 12.43 5.45
CA VAL A 349 -3.75 11.22 6.07
C VAL A 349 -2.73 10.09 6.04
N TYR A 350 -2.16 9.83 4.87
CA TYR A 350 -1.17 8.77 4.66
C TYR A 350 -0.26 9.13 3.48
N GLY A 351 1.01 8.80 3.57
CA GLY A 351 1.97 8.99 2.48
C GLY A 351 3.23 8.15 2.69
N ASN A 352 3.85 7.71 1.60
CA ASN A 352 5.12 7.01 1.63
C ASN A 352 6.06 7.54 0.53
N PRO A 353 7.29 7.99 0.87
CA PRO A 353 8.19 8.63 -0.09
C PRO A 353 8.70 7.70 -1.20
N GLU A 354 8.53 6.38 -1.05
CA GLU A 354 8.97 5.38 -2.04
C GLU A 354 7.82 4.89 -2.94
N SER A 355 6.61 5.48 -2.83
CA SER A 355 5.44 5.10 -3.60
C SER A 355 4.50 6.27 -3.90
N ASN A 356 3.49 6.03 -4.72
CA ASN A 356 2.45 6.99 -5.11
C ASN A 356 1.08 6.46 -4.69
N GLU A 357 0.41 7.17 -3.79
CA GLU A 357 -0.95 6.88 -3.35
C GLU A 357 -1.97 7.73 -4.11
N VAL A 358 -2.79 7.08 -4.93
CA VAL A 358 -3.59 7.77 -5.96
C VAL A 358 -5.06 7.36 -5.90
N ASN A 359 -5.93 8.30 -6.29
CA ASN A 359 -7.40 8.20 -6.35
C ASN A 359 -8.04 7.59 -5.09
N PRO A 360 -8.05 8.34 -3.97
CA PRO A 360 -8.73 7.90 -2.76
C PRO A 360 -10.24 7.75 -2.96
N PHE A 361 -10.85 6.85 -2.19
CA PHE A 361 -12.30 6.69 -2.07
C PHE A 361 -12.65 6.30 -0.63
N VAL A 362 -13.61 7.00 -0.02
CA VAL A 362 -13.99 6.80 1.39
C VAL A 362 -15.01 5.66 1.49
N SER A 363 -14.89 4.85 2.55
CA SER A 363 -15.86 3.80 2.84
C SER A 363 -17.22 4.39 3.29
N PRO A 364 -18.36 3.72 3.03
CA PRO A 364 -19.68 4.23 3.41
C PRO A 364 -19.89 4.43 4.92
N ASP A 365 -19.06 3.78 5.74
CA ASP A 365 -19.06 3.92 7.20
C ASP A 365 -18.06 4.97 7.72
N SER A 366 -17.41 5.72 6.83
CA SER A 366 -16.40 6.76 7.12
C SER A 366 -15.19 6.27 7.93
N ARG A 367 -14.88 4.96 7.92
CA ARG A 367 -13.77 4.39 8.72
C ARG A 367 -12.48 4.21 7.93
N TYR A 368 -12.58 3.99 6.63
CA TYR A 368 -11.45 3.65 5.77
C TYR A 368 -11.42 4.51 4.52
N ILE A 369 -10.22 4.66 3.97
CA ILE A 369 -9.97 5.25 2.66
C ILE A 369 -9.27 4.18 1.84
N THR A 370 -9.83 3.79 0.70
CA THR A 370 -9.16 2.98 -0.30
C THR A 370 -8.44 3.85 -1.30
N PHE A 371 -7.31 3.40 -1.81
CA PHE A 371 -6.54 4.03 -2.87
C PHE A 371 -5.72 2.95 -3.58
N PHE A 372 -5.06 3.29 -4.68
CA PHE A 372 -4.06 2.39 -5.27
C PHE A 372 -2.64 2.93 -5.06
N SER A 373 -1.69 2.02 -4.86
CA SER A 373 -0.29 2.36 -4.59
C SER A 373 0.68 1.38 -5.25
N ASP A 374 1.79 1.91 -5.76
CA ASP A 374 2.90 1.17 -6.37
C ASP A 374 3.97 0.76 -5.34
N LEU A 375 3.68 0.89 -4.03
CA LEU A 375 4.57 0.48 -2.93
C LEU A 375 5.11 -0.94 -3.06
N GLY A 376 4.34 -1.84 -3.68
CA GLY A 376 4.72 -3.22 -3.94
C GLY A 376 5.29 -3.50 -5.33
N GLY A 377 5.67 -2.47 -6.10
CA GLY A 377 6.24 -2.53 -7.45
C GLY A 377 5.24 -2.33 -8.60
N SER A 378 4.04 -2.89 -8.47
CA SER A 378 2.88 -2.68 -9.37
C SER A 378 1.73 -2.05 -8.59
N TYR A 379 0.84 -1.34 -9.26
CA TYR A 379 -0.31 -0.77 -8.56
C TYR A 379 -1.22 -1.85 -7.99
N ASP A 380 -1.43 -1.77 -6.68
CA ASP A 380 -2.37 -2.59 -5.94
C ASP A 380 -3.33 -1.72 -5.15
N ILE A 381 -4.48 -2.28 -4.78
CA ILE A 381 -5.45 -1.62 -3.93
C ILE A 381 -5.03 -1.75 -2.48
N TYR A 382 -4.98 -0.63 -1.79
CA TYR A 382 -4.75 -0.52 -0.36
C TYR A 382 -5.92 0.16 0.33
N ARG A 383 -6.01 0.01 1.64
CA ARG A 383 -6.81 0.90 2.48
C ARG A 383 -6.06 1.31 3.74
N VAL A 384 -6.38 2.49 4.23
CA VAL A 384 -5.91 3.00 5.53
C VAL A 384 -7.12 3.45 6.35
N LYS A 385 -6.99 3.48 7.67
CA LYS A 385 -8.00 4.13 8.51
C LYS A 385 -8.01 5.64 8.25
N ILE A 386 -9.19 6.26 8.37
CA ILE A 386 -9.38 7.69 8.14
C ILE A 386 -8.51 8.58 9.07
N ASP A 387 -8.07 8.03 10.21
CA ASP A 387 -7.17 8.69 11.17
C ASP A 387 -5.67 8.51 10.86
N GLY A 388 -5.32 7.94 9.71
CA GLY A 388 -3.92 7.75 9.27
C GLY A 388 -3.20 6.55 9.88
N GLY A 389 -3.96 5.56 10.38
CA GLY A 389 -3.44 4.37 11.07
C GLY A 389 -2.90 3.24 10.16
N GLU A 390 -3.29 2.01 10.47
CA GLU A 390 -2.75 0.79 9.85
C GLU A 390 -3.11 0.67 8.36
N LEU A 391 -2.08 0.54 7.52
CA LEU A 391 -2.18 0.26 6.10
C LEU A 391 -2.48 -1.23 5.87
N GLU A 392 -3.46 -1.53 5.03
CA GLU A 392 -3.79 -2.88 4.60
C GLU A 392 -3.77 -2.99 3.08
N ARG A 393 -2.92 -3.89 2.54
CA ARG A 393 -2.91 -4.26 1.12
C ARG A 393 -4.07 -5.23 0.82
N LEU A 394 -4.99 -4.82 -0.05
CA LEU A 394 -6.21 -5.57 -0.37
C LEU A 394 -6.03 -6.49 -1.57
N THR A 395 -5.31 -6.06 -2.61
CA THR A 395 -4.96 -6.89 -3.77
C THR A 395 -3.45 -7.13 -3.83
N MET A 396 -3.05 -8.21 -4.50
CA MET A 396 -1.66 -8.41 -4.86
C MET A 396 -1.56 -9.27 -6.10
N SER A 397 -1.01 -8.68 -7.16
CA SER A 397 -0.74 -9.37 -8.41
C SER A 397 0.36 -8.66 -9.18
N ALA A 398 0.83 -9.28 -10.27
CA ALA A 398 1.71 -8.63 -11.23
C ALA A 398 0.98 -7.60 -12.14
N ALA A 399 -0.36 -7.58 -12.07
CA ALA A 399 -1.23 -6.70 -12.82
C ALA A 399 -1.38 -5.33 -12.15
N GLN A 400 -1.81 -4.33 -12.92
CA GLN A 400 -2.18 -3.00 -12.45
C GLN A 400 -3.60 -3.00 -11.92
N ASN A 401 -3.77 -3.12 -10.60
CA ASN A 401 -5.07 -3.00 -9.94
C ASN A 401 -5.27 -1.55 -9.52
N THR A 402 -6.21 -0.84 -10.14
CA THR A 402 -6.37 0.60 -9.87
C THR A 402 -7.84 1.01 -9.78
N ASN A 403 -8.04 2.28 -9.35
CA ASN A 403 -9.34 2.94 -9.25
C ASN A 403 -10.39 2.18 -8.41
N PRO A 404 -10.09 1.93 -7.12
CA PRO A 404 -11.02 1.24 -6.24
C PRO A 404 -12.22 2.13 -5.87
N VAL A 405 -13.41 1.53 -5.81
CA VAL A 405 -14.64 2.16 -5.30
C VAL A 405 -15.39 1.19 -4.40
N TYR A 406 -15.96 1.68 -3.30
CA TYR A 406 -16.80 0.87 -2.42
C TYR A 406 -18.21 0.66 -3.00
N SER A 407 -18.79 -0.51 -2.74
CA SER A 407 -20.24 -0.69 -2.87
C SER A 407 -20.97 0.13 -1.80
N PRO A 408 -22.23 0.54 -2.04
CA PRO A 408 -23.00 1.35 -1.09
C PRO A 408 -23.16 0.71 0.30
N ASP A 409 -23.18 -0.63 0.35
CA ASP A 409 -23.26 -1.40 1.60
C ASP A 409 -21.90 -1.66 2.28
N GLY A 410 -20.80 -1.22 1.66
CA GLY A 410 -19.42 -1.38 2.15
C GLY A 410 -18.89 -2.82 2.13
N GLN A 411 -19.62 -3.77 1.53
CA GLN A 411 -19.23 -5.19 1.51
C GLN A 411 -18.28 -5.53 0.37
N PHE A 412 -18.25 -4.72 -0.69
CA PHE A 412 -17.45 -4.96 -1.88
C PHE A 412 -16.62 -3.74 -2.26
N ILE A 413 -15.53 -4.00 -2.98
CA ILE A 413 -14.76 -2.98 -3.70
C ILE A 413 -14.72 -3.39 -5.17
N ALA A 414 -15.18 -2.52 -6.06
CA ALA A 414 -14.93 -2.67 -7.48
C ALA A 414 -13.64 -1.93 -7.86
N TYR A 415 -12.89 -2.49 -8.79
CA TYR A 415 -11.65 -1.92 -9.33
C TYR A 415 -11.44 -2.47 -10.74
N HIS A 416 -10.50 -1.94 -11.49
CA HIS A 416 -10.10 -2.55 -12.76
C HIS A 416 -8.69 -3.10 -12.71
N SER A 417 -8.43 -4.13 -13.52
CA SER A 417 -7.14 -4.83 -13.56
C SER A 417 -6.81 -5.30 -14.97
N ASP A 418 -5.54 -5.18 -15.35
CA ASP A 418 -5.00 -5.69 -16.62
C ASP A 418 -4.55 -7.17 -16.54
N GLN A 419 -4.95 -7.90 -15.50
CA GLN A 419 -4.48 -9.27 -15.24
C GLN A 419 -4.77 -10.28 -16.37
N ASN A 420 -5.69 -9.95 -17.28
CA ASN A 420 -6.07 -10.77 -18.43
C ASN A 420 -5.48 -10.26 -19.77
N GLY A 421 -4.69 -9.19 -19.75
CA GLY A 421 -4.02 -8.60 -20.93
C GLY A 421 -4.66 -7.31 -21.46
N ASN A 422 -5.89 -7.02 -21.06
CA ASN A 422 -6.63 -5.76 -21.20
C ASN A 422 -7.25 -5.43 -19.84
N TYR A 423 -7.68 -4.18 -19.63
CA TYR A 423 -8.40 -3.82 -18.42
C TYR A 423 -9.80 -4.45 -18.41
N ASP A 424 -10.11 -5.18 -17.35
CA ASP A 424 -11.46 -5.66 -17.03
C ASP A 424 -11.86 -5.15 -15.63
N ILE A 425 -13.16 -5.14 -15.34
CA ILE A 425 -13.69 -4.85 -14.00
C ILE A 425 -13.66 -6.09 -13.11
N PHE A 426 -13.14 -5.91 -11.90
CA PHE A 426 -13.09 -6.91 -10.84
C PHE A 426 -13.79 -6.40 -9.58
N MET A 427 -14.25 -7.34 -8.77
CA MET A 427 -14.91 -7.05 -7.50
C MET A 427 -14.33 -7.91 -6.39
N LEU A 428 -13.82 -7.25 -5.36
CA LEU A 428 -13.30 -7.84 -4.14
C LEU A 428 -14.41 -7.89 -3.09
N ASN A 429 -14.58 -9.04 -2.43
CA ASN A 429 -15.55 -9.23 -1.35
C ASN A 429 -14.88 -9.13 0.03
N LEU A 430 -15.19 -8.09 0.78
CA LEU A 430 -14.59 -7.80 2.09
C LEU A 430 -15.12 -8.70 3.22
N GLN A 431 -16.20 -9.43 2.99
CA GLN A 431 -16.80 -10.36 3.95
C GLN A 431 -16.31 -11.80 3.78
N SER A 432 -15.62 -12.09 2.67
CA SER A 432 -15.20 -13.43 2.30
C SER A 432 -13.69 -13.48 2.13
N THR A 433 -13.03 -14.17 3.06
CA THR A 433 -11.61 -14.47 2.94
C THR A 433 -11.40 -15.92 2.50
N SER A 434 -10.37 -16.12 1.70
CA SER A 434 -9.89 -17.46 1.35
C SER A 434 -8.41 -17.52 1.69
N GLU A 435 -8.01 -18.44 2.58
CA GLU A 435 -6.58 -18.70 2.79
C GLU A 435 -5.98 -19.26 1.48
N PRO A 436 -5.01 -18.57 0.87
CA PRO A 436 -4.40 -19.07 -0.35
C PRO A 436 -3.62 -20.35 -0.05
N THR A 437 -3.73 -21.33 -0.93
CA THR A 437 -2.92 -22.55 -0.80
C THR A 437 -1.43 -22.23 -0.94
N ALA A 438 -0.54 -23.07 -0.39
CA ALA A 438 0.91 -22.91 -0.59
C ALA A 438 1.30 -22.79 -2.07
N GLN A 439 0.63 -23.55 -2.95
CA GLN A 439 0.85 -23.52 -4.39
C GLN A 439 0.46 -22.17 -5.00
N GLU A 440 -0.65 -21.60 -4.54
CA GLU A 440 -1.11 -20.28 -4.97
C GLU A 440 -0.17 -19.18 -4.47
N LEU A 441 0.28 -19.24 -3.22
CA LEU A 441 1.28 -18.30 -2.68
C LEU A 441 2.59 -18.37 -3.47
N ILE A 442 3.08 -19.59 -3.77
CA ILE A 442 4.26 -19.79 -4.62
C ILE A 442 4.07 -19.13 -5.99
N ARG A 443 2.92 -19.34 -6.63
CA ARG A 443 2.61 -18.76 -7.95
C ARG A 443 2.62 -17.23 -7.90
N ARG A 444 1.98 -16.63 -6.89
CA ARG A 444 1.97 -15.17 -6.67
C ARG A 444 3.38 -14.62 -6.46
N LEU A 445 4.15 -15.27 -5.59
CA LEU A 445 5.54 -14.89 -5.32
C LEU A 445 6.45 -15.05 -6.53
N ASP A 446 6.30 -16.12 -7.33
CA ASP A 446 7.05 -16.30 -8.57
C ASP A 446 6.75 -15.19 -9.58
N ALA A 447 5.49 -14.73 -9.67
CA ALA A 447 5.11 -13.62 -10.54
C ALA A 447 5.73 -12.29 -10.09
N LEU A 448 5.75 -12.02 -8.79
CA LEU A 448 6.35 -10.79 -8.23
C LEU A 448 7.86 -10.78 -8.42
N VAL A 449 8.53 -11.89 -8.09
CA VAL A 449 10.00 -12.00 -8.07
C VAL A 449 10.63 -12.07 -9.47
N GLY A 450 9.83 -12.43 -10.48
CA GLY A 450 10.25 -12.57 -11.87
C GLY A 450 10.28 -11.27 -12.68
N GLN A 451 9.73 -10.19 -12.13
CA GLN A 451 9.92 -8.81 -12.60
C GLN A 451 11.27 -8.28 -12.10
#